data_AF-A0AAN8VIT9-F1
#
_entry.id   AF-A0AAN8VIT9-F1
#
_cell.length_a   1.000
_cell.length_b   1.000
_cell.length_c   1.000
_cell.angle_alpha   90.00
_cell.angle_beta   90.00
_cell.angle_gamma   90.00
#
_symmetry.space_group_name_H-M   'P 1'
#
loop_
_entity.id
_entity.type
_entity.pdbx_description
1 polymer ?
#
loop_
_entity_poly.entity_id
_entity_poly.type
_entity_poly.pdbx_seq_one_letter_code
_entity_poly.pdbx_strand_id
1 'polypeptide(L)'
;MASKRTPEYGDRFIPNRAAMDFDYAHYKLTTRECKTNKTKRSRPTVAQEAYRNMLKEVFNMHDDRRILVFKNKPPKPVNPIPSFSPPLSKTQKPARYVSQNPVRTLDAPDILDDWRFNLLDWGSSNLLALALNCNVHLWDSSNNSAHELEISDEENQPISSVSWNPDGRHLAVGMGNSQVIIWDVAADCLTRTLKVGDGVLVGSMDWNSNEILTTGGFDGKIINNDLRARSHTVETYRGHRQEVCGLKWSASGRQLASGGNDKLVFVWDRAAASPRKWVHKLDHHNTAAVRALAWCPFQANLLASGGGDADGGSCINFWDTHTGSHSNLVYTDSEVCSLMWNKNEHELLSSHGSPQNQLILWTYPSMLKRAELNAHQSRVLYTAQSPNGCTVACASGDEMLTFWNVSETFKVAKPASQAHAKPFSQWSYLNQPRTGLRASCPEMDQDHGRAGLVQMQLFVSIAALQDLSRLSVQIKHYLLLRIMLECRRKVITMKDGNHSLSVRVAEAYNFGSFSDY
;
A
#
# COMPACT_ATOMS: atom_id res chain seq x y z
N MET A 1 -66.00 6.04 -53.87
CA MET A 1 -65.65 6.51 -52.51
C MET A 1 -64.24 6.05 -52.19
N ALA A 2 -63.27 6.95 -52.05
CA ALA A 2 -61.90 6.58 -51.67
C ALA A 2 -61.74 6.62 -50.15
N SER A 3 -61.24 5.54 -49.56
CA SER A 3 -60.98 5.46 -48.12
C SER A 3 -59.86 6.43 -47.72
N LYS A 4 -60.21 7.50 -46.99
CA LYS A 4 -59.22 8.33 -46.29
C LYS A 4 -58.72 7.54 -45.08
N ARG A 5 -57.59 6.85 -45.22
CA ARG A 5 -56.84 6.30 -44.08
C ARG A 5 -56.59 7.41 -43.06
N THR A 6 -56.76 7.10 -41.78
CA THR A 6 -56.36 8.00 -40.69
C THR A 6 -54.87 8.34 -40.80
N PRO A 7 -54.45 9.58 -40.52
CA PRO A 7 -53.03 9.95 -40.57
C PRO A 7 -52.21 9.09 -39.60
N GLU A 8 -51.05 8.57 -40.03
CA GLU A 8 -50.13 7.77 -39.21
C GLU A 8 -49.35 8.60 -38.15
N TYR A 9 -49.98 9.63 -37.57
CA TYR A 9 -49.38 10.42 -36.51
C TYR A 9 -49.45 9.66 -35.19
N GLY A 10 -48.30 9.15 -34.76
CA GLY A 10 -48.17 8.42 -33.50
C GLY A 10 -48.50 9.28 -32.27
N ASP A 11 -49.24 8.71 -31.33
CA ASP A 11 -49.58 9.35 -30.05
C ASP A 11 -48.31 9.54 -29.17
N ARG A 12 -48.36 10.55 -28.29
CA ARG A 12 -47.39 10.77 -27.22
C ARG A 12 -47.61 9.81 -26.03
N PHE A 13 -48.84 9.34 -25.81
CA PHE A 13 -49.19 8.49 -24.68
C PHE A 13 -49.13 6.99 -25.00
N ILE A 14 -49.33 6.61 -26.27
CA ILE A 14 -49.25 5.22 -26.73
C ILE A 14 -47.86 4.97 -27.34
N PRO A 15 -47.00 4.14 -26.72
CA PRO A 15 -45.68 3.85 -27.25
C PRO A 15 -45.77 2.97 -28.51
N ASN A 16 -44.86 3.17 -29.46
CA ASN A 16 -44.89 2.49 -30.74
C ASN A 16 -44.39 1.04 -30.62
N ARG A 17 -45.33 0.09 -30.60
CA ARG A 17 -45.06 -1.37 -30.58
C ARG A 17 -44.02 -1.83 -31.61
N ALA A 18 -43.99 -1.26 -32.81
CA ALA A 18 -43.07 -1.67 -33.88
C ALA A 18 -41.64 -1.09 -33.75
N ALA A 19 -41.41 -0.16 -32.81
CA ALA A 19 -40.09 0.43 -32.54
C ALA A 19 -39.60 0.15 -31.11
N MET A 20 -40.32 -0.65 -30.33
CA MET A 20 -39.91 -1.10 -29.00
C MET A 20 -39.30 -2.49 -29.06
N ASP A 21 -38.24 -2.67 -28.27
CA ASP A 21 -37.67 -3.96 -27.94
C ASP A 21 -38.26 -4.41 -26.59
N PHE A 22 -39.21 -5.34 -26.65
CA PHE A 22 -39.95 -5.81 -25.47
C PHE A 22 -39.07 -6.63 -24.52
N ASP A 23 -38.10 -7.38 -25.05
CA ASP A 23 -37.23 -8.23 -24.25
C ASP A 23 -36.20 -7.38 -23.50
N TYR A 24 -35.62 -6.37 -24.16
CA TYR A 24 -34.79 -5.35 -23.51
C TYR A 24 -35.56 -4.56 -22.43
N ALA A 25 -36.81 -4.17 -22.73
CA ALA A 25 -37.67 -3.47 -21.78
C ALA A 25 -37.95 -4.34 -20.53
N HIS A 26 -38.34 -5.59 -20.72
CA HIS A 26 -38.60 -6.55 -19.63
C HIS A 26 -37.34 -6.83 -18.80
N TYR A 27 -36.19 -7.06 -19.46
CA TYR A 27 -34.90 -7.24 -18.81
C TYR A 27 -34.49 -6.03 -17.95
N LYS A 28 -34.67 -4.80 -18.42
CA LYS A 28 -34.34 -3.57 -17.67
C LYS A 28 -35.21 -3.36 -16.44
N LEU A 29 -36.47 -3.80 -16.48
CA LEU A 29 -37.39 -3.71 -15.34
C LEU A 29 -37.03 -4.77 -14.28
N THR A 30 -36.97 -6.05 -14.67
CA THR A 30 -36.72 -7.18 -13.74
C THR A 30 -35.31 -7.16 -13.13
N THR A 31 -34.29 -6.69 -13.87
CA THR A 31 -32.92 -6.57 -13.31
C THR A 31 -32.74 -5.45 -12.29
N ARG A 32 -33.64 -4.46 -12.22
CA ARG A 32 -33.62 -3.44 -11.15
C ARG A 32 -34.10 -4.01 -9.82
N GLU A 33 -35.20 -4.76 -9.81
CA GLU A 33 -35.69 -5.49 -8.62
C GLU A 33 -34.68 -6.54 -8.14
N CYS A 34 -33.97 -7.18 -9.08
CA CYS A 34 -32.89 -8.11 -8.75
C CYS A 34 -31.60 -7.42 -8.22
N LYS A 35 -31.55 -6.09 -8.10
CA LYS A 35 -30.45 -5.37 -7.41
C LYS A 35 -30.79 -4.99 -5.97
N THR A 36 -32.04 -4.66 -5.67
CA THR A 36 -32.48 -4.33 -4.29
C THR A 36 -32.41 -5.55 -3.36
N ASN A 37 -32.63 -6.76 -3.88
CA ASN A 37 -32.56 -8.01 -3.10
C ASN A 37 -31.16 -8.66 -3.01
N LYS A 38 -30.06 -7.93 -3.29
CA LYS A 38 -28.69 -8.48 -3.30
C LYS A 38 -27.80 -7.95 -2.17
N THR A 39 -28.05 -8.43 -0.96
CA THR A 39 -27.11 -8.31 0.18
C THR A 39 -26.12 -9.48 0.30
N LYS A 40 -26.27 -10.57 -0.49
CA LYS A 40 -25.38 -11.76 -0.44
C LYS A 40 -25.09 -12.40 -1.82
N ARG A 41 -24.42 -11.69 -2.73
CA ARG A 41 -23.68 -12.33 -3.85
C ARG A 41 -22.36 -11.60 -4.10
N SER A 42 -21.30 -12.37 -4.35
CA SER A 42 -19.96 -11.89 -4.67
C SER A 42 -19.96 -10.95 -5.88
N ARG A 43 -19.06 -9.97 -5.90
CA ARG A 43 -18.85 -9.12 -7.08
C ARG A 43 -18.45 -10.00 -8.29
N PRO A 44 -18.98 -9.74 -9.49
CA PRO A 44 -18.58 -10.49 -10.68
C PRO A 44 -17.09 -10.29 -10.96
N THR A 45 -16.43 -11.32 -11.49
CA THR A 45 -15.01 -11.23 -11.86
C THR A 45 -14.83 -10.39 -13.13
N VAL A 46 -13.63 -9.84 -13.33
CA VAL A 46 -13.29 -9.00 -14.50
C VAL A 46 -13.62 -9.70 -15.83
N ALA A 47 -13.42 -11.02 -15.92
CA ALA A 47 -13.80 -11.82 -17.08
C ALA A 47 -15.32 -11.88 -17.32
N GLN A 48 -16.12 -11.97 -16.25
CA GLN A 48 -17.59 -11.94 -16.36
C GLN A 48 -18.10 -10.55 -16.78
N GLU A 49 -17.47 -9.46 -16.32
CA GLU A 49 -17.84 -8.11 -16.77
C GLU A 49 -17.46 -7.88 -18.24
N ALA A 50 -16.26 -8.31 -18.66
CA ALA A 50 -15.84 -8.24 -20.05
C ALA A 50 -16.77 -9.02 -21.00
N TYR A 51 -17.10 -10.27 -20.64
CA TYR A 51 -18.04 -11.09 -21.42
C TYR A 51 -19.43 -10.45 -21.51
N ARG A 52 -19.94 -9.86 -20.41
CA ARG A 52 -21.24 -9.18 -20.41
C ARG A 52 -21.24 -7.90 -21.23
N ASN A 53 -20.13 -7.18 -21.31
CA ASN A 53 -20.01 -6.01 -22.18
C ASN A 53 -19.96 -6.43 -23.67
N MET A 54 -19.23 -7.49 -24.01
CA MET A 54 -19.23 -8.05 -25.37
C MET A 54 -20.63 -8.53 -25.79
N LEU A 55 -21.37 -9.21 -24.90
CA LEU A 55 -22.77 -9.57 -25.15
C LEU A 55 -23.67 -8.33 -25.34
N LYS A 56 -23.49 -7.27 -24.54
CA LYS A 56 -24.25 -6.02 -24.73
C LYS A 56 -24.01 -5.41 -26.11
N GLU A 57 -22.77 -5.43 -26.62
CA GLU A 57 -22.44 -4.92 -27.95
C GLU A 57 -23.07 -5.77 -29.06
N VAL A 58 -22.94 -7.11 -28.98
CA VAL A 58 -23.54 -8.05 -29.95
C VAL A 58 -25.07 -7.91 -30.00
N PHE A 59 -25.73 -7.76 -28.85
CA PHE A 59 -27.18 -7.55 -28.76
C PHE A 59 -27.60 -6.07 -28.87
N ASN A 60 -26.67 -5.13 -29.16
CA ASN A 60 -26.94 -3.70 -29.32
C ASN A 60 -27.68 -3.08 -28.10
N MET A 61 -27.41 -3.60 -26.90
CA MET A 61 -28.02 -3.23 -25.61
C MET A 61 -27.30 -2.04 -24.96
N HIS A 62 -27.23 -0.92 -25.66
CA HIS A 62 -26.64 0.31 -25.11
C HIS A 62 -27.50 0.88 -23.97
N ASP A 63 -26.86 1.38 -22.90
CA ASP A 63 -27.55 1.82 -21.67
C ASP A 63 -28.40 3.11 -21.86
N ASP A 64 -28.26 3.81 -22.99
CA ASP A 64 -29.02 4.98 -23.44
C ASP A 64 -30.35 4.65 -24.14
N ARG A 65 -30.56 3.39 -24.57
CA ARG A 65 -31.81 2.95 -25.19
C ARG A 65 -32.97 3.07 -24.21
N ARG A 66 -34.03 3.79 -24.64
CA ARG A 66 -35.26 4.00 -23.88
C ARG A 66 -36.12 2.74 -23.85
N ILE A 67 -36.66 2.42 -22.67
CA ILE A 67 -37.59 1.30 -22.44
C ILE A 67 -38.90 1.49 -23.23
N LEU A 68 -39.33 2.74 -23.44
CA LEU A 68 -40.49 3.11 -24.26
C LEU A 68 -40.05 4.02 -25.41
N VAL A 69 -40.50 3.72 -26.62
CA VAL A 69 -40.14 4.45 -27.85
C VAL A 69 -41.39 5.08 -28.45
N PHE A 70 -41.34 6.40 -28.66
CA PHE A 70 -42.42 7.20 -29.24
C PHE A 70 -41.93 7.86 -30.53
N LYS A 71 -42.75 7.87 -31.59
CA LYS A 71 -42.36 8.41 -32.90
C LYS A 71 -42.23 9.95 -32.91
N ASN A 72 -43.01 10.65 -32.10
CA ASN A 72 -43.09 12.11 -32.12
C ASN A 72 -42.26 12.77 -31.01
N LYS A 73 -41.45 13.77 -31.39
CA LYS A 73 -40.84 14.70 -30.42
C LYS A 73 -41.94 15.57 -29.81
N PRO A 74 -41.87 15.94 -28.53
CA PRO A 74 -42.86 16.84 -27.95
C PRO A 74 -42.85 18.19 -28.68
N PRO A 75 -44.00 18.84 -28.88
CA PRO A 75 -44.02 20.22 -29.36
C PRO A 75 -43.22 21.10 -28.40
N LYS A 76 -42.44 22.04 -28.96
CA LYS A 76 -41.68 23.00 -28.13
C LYS A 76 -42.69 23.80 -27.29
N PRO A 77 -42.41 24.05 -26.00
CA PRO A 77 -43.28 24.90 -25.20
C PRO A 77 -43.36 26.29 -25.84
N VAL A 78 -44.58 26.79 -26.00
CA VAL A 78 -44.83 28.16 -26.44
C VAL A 78 -44.52 29.09 -25.26
N ASN A 79 -43.82 30.20 -25.53
CA ASN A 79 -43.28 31.18 -24.59
C ASN A 79 -42.00 30.76 -23.84
N PRO A 80 -40.80 30.97 -24.41
CA PRO A 80 -39.61 31.19 -23.61
C PRO A 80 -39.72 32.54 -22.90
N ILE A 81 -39.83 32.52 -21.57
CA ILE A 81 -39.51 33.68 -20.73
C ILE A 81 -38.05 34.05 -21.06
N PRO A 82 -37.69 35.34 -21.28
CA PRO A 82 -36.32 35.71 -21.58
C PRO A 82 -35.42 35.45 -20.36
N SER A 83 -34.80 34.27 -20.33
CA SER A 83 -33.79 33.93 -19.36
C SER A 83 -32.56 34.80 -19.62
N PHE A 84 -32.30 35.76 -18.74
CA PHE A 84 -30.99 36.38 -18.63
C PHE A 84 -29.98 35.29 -18.25
N SER A 85 -29.34 34.70 -19.25
CA SER A 85 -28.12 33.94 -19.05
C SER A 85 -27.01 34.95 -18.73
N PRO A 86 -26.46 34.99 -17.50
CA PRO A 86 -25.22 35.73 -17.27
C PRO A 86 -24.15 35.19 -18.25
N PRO A 87 -23.16 36.01 -18.64
CA PRO A 87 -22.09 35.54 -19.51
C PRO A 87 -21.47 34.28 -18.90
N LEU A 88 -21.23 33.26 -19.72
CA LEU A 88 -20.61 32.02 -19.23
C LEU A 88 -19.30 32.39 -18.55
N SER A 89 -19.28 32.29 -17.22
CA SER A 89 -18.03 32.22 -16.49
C SER A 89 -17.25 31.07 -17.11
N LYS A 90 -15.96 31.31 -17.42
CA LYS A 90 -15.05 30.24 -17.83
C LYS A 90 -15.27 29.12 -16.84
N THR A 91 -15.71 27.94 -17.31
CA THR A 91 -16.00 26.80 -16.45
C THR A 91 -14.70 26.42 -15.74
N GLN A 92 -14.52 26.98 -14.53
CA GLN A 92 -13.50 26.50 -13.62
C GLN A 92 -13.78 25.02 -13.47
N LYS A 93 -12.79 24.18 -13.78
CA LYS A 93 -12.91 22.74 -13.53
C LYS A 93 -13.35 22.60 -12.07
N PRO A 94 -14.44 21.88 -11.77
CA PRO A 94 -14.90 21.74 -10.40
C PRO A 94 -13.71 21.24 -9.56
N ALA A 95 -13.43 21.92 -8.46
CA ALA A 95 -12.30 21.56 -7.61
C ALA A 95 -12.45 20.09 -7.19
N ARG A 96 -11.41 19.27 -7.44
CA ARG A 96 -11.40 17.84 -7.06
C ARG A 96 -11.86 17.71 -5.61
N TYR A 97 -12.88 16.89 -5.40
CA TYR A 97 -13.42 16.67 -4.07
C TYR A 97 -12.44 15.85 -3.24
N VAL A 98 -12.14 16.31 -2.03
CA VAL A 98 -11.34 15.57 -1.04
C VAL A 98 -12.29 15.16 0.08
N SER A 99 -12.31 13.86 0.40
CA SER A 99 -13.19 13.32 1.45
C SER A 99 -12.85 13.94 2.80
N GLN A 100 -13.84 14.53 3.45
CA GLN A 100 -13.73 15.06 4.82
C GLN A 100 -13.91 13.99 5.90
N ASN A 101 -14.21 12.76 5.50
CA ASN A 101 -14.30 11.60 6.39
C ASN A 101 -13.21 10.57 6.03
N PRO A 102 -12.65 9.84 7.00
CA PRO A 102 -11.75 8.73 6.73
C PRO A 102 -12.49 7.62 5.98
N VAL A 103 -11.80 6.94 5.07
CA VAL A 103 -12.28 5.77 4.33
C VAL A 103 -12.31 4.52 5.23
N ARG A 104 -11.41 4.47 6.20
CA ARG A 104 -11.25 3.40 7.19
C ARG A 104 -10.62 3.98 8.45
N THR A 105 -10.99 3.41 9.59
CA THR A 105 -10.26 3.50 10.85
C THR A 105 -9.91 2.09 11.28
N LEU A 106 -8.74 1.92 11.89
CA LEU A 106 -8.28 0.72 12.58
C LEU A 106 -7.80 1.14 13.98
N ASP A 107 -7.85 0.22 14.92
CA ASP A 107 -7.33 0.44 16.27
C ASP A 107 -5.80 0.26 16.26
N ALA A 108 -5.11 1.08 17.06
CA ALA A 108 -3.66 1.11 17.25
C ALA A 108 -3.34 1.18 18.76
N PRO A 109 -3.76 0.17 19.55
CA PRO A 109 -3.56 0.16 21.01
C PRO A 109 -2.08 0.18 21.38
N ASP A 110 -1.73 0.80 22.50
CA ASP A 110 -0.35 0.90 22.98
C ASP A 110 0.64 1.56 21.98
N ILE A 111 0.13 2.40 21.05
CA ILE A 111 0.98 3.25 20.23
C ILE A 111 1.69 4.29 21.10
N LEU A 112 3.02 4.33 21.03
CA LEU A 112 3.80 5.19 21.91
C LEU A 112 3.72 6.65 21.49
N ASP A 113 3.28 7.50 22.41
CA ASP A 113 3.19 8.96 22.21
C ASP A 113 4.57 9.67 22.37
N ASP A 114 5.61 9.15 21.69
CA ASP A 114 6.91 9.82 21.58
C ASP A 114 7.11 10.41 20.18
N TRP A 115 7.21 11.74 20.14
CA TRP A 115 7.37 12.51 18.92
C TRP A 115 8.71 12.22 18.19
N ARG A 116 9.73 11.70 18.90
CA ARG A 116 11.08 11.42 18.35
C ARG A 116 11.15 10.13 17.56
N PHE A 117 10.18 9.24 17.73
CA PHE A 117 10.13 7.93 17.10
C PHE A 117 9.54 7.99 15.68
N ASN A 118 9.62 6.88 14.96
CA ASN A 118 9.07 6.73 13.60
C ASN A 118 8.37 5.36 13.47
N LEU A 119 7.18 5.22 14.06
CA LEU A 119 6.53 3.92 14.27
C LEU A 119 5.59 3.46 13.14
N LEU A 120 5.49 4.21 12.03
CA LEU A 120 4.60 3.89 10.92
C LEU A 120 5.33 4.08 9.58
N ASP A 121 5.29 3.07 8.70
CA ASP A 121 5.76 3.19 7.32
C ASP A 121 4.96 2.28 6.35
N TRP A 122 4.81 2.68 5.09
CA TRP A 122 3.99 1.97 4.08
C TRP A 122 4.85 1.49 2.91
N GLY A 123 5.11 0.18 2.87
CA GLY A 123 5.97 -0.47 1.88
C GLY A 123 5.37 -0.52 0.49
N SER A 124 6.24 -0.61 -0.52
CA SER A 124 5.88 -0.64 -1.95
C SER A 124 4.95 -1.80 -2.33
N SER A 125 5.01 -2.92 -1.60
CA SER A 125 4.10 -4.08 -1.70
C SER A 125 2.68 -3.84 -1.13
N ASN A 126 2.32 -2.59 -0.79
CA ASN A 126 1.04 -2.19 -0.19
C ASN A 126 0.80 -2.72 1.25
N LEU A 127 1.86 -3.20 1.90
CA LEU A 127 1.90 -3.55 3.32
C LEU A 127 2.24 -2.32 4.15
N LEU A 128 1.41 -2.02 5.15
CA LEU A 128 1.68 -1.01 6.16
C LEU A 128 2.32 -1.69 7.38
N ALA A 129 3.43 -1.14 7.89
CA ALA A 129 4.04 -1.57 9.15
C ALA A 129 3.74 -0.53 10.23
N LEU A 130 3.26 -0.99 11.38
CA LEU A 130 2.97 -0.18 12.56
C LEU A 130 3.59 -0.86 13.78
N ALA A 131 4.42 -0.14 14.53
CA ALA A 131 4.93 -0.60 15.81
C ALA A 131 4.01 -0.15 16.95
N LEU A 132 3.58 -1.12 17.77
CA LEU A 132 2.75 -0.94 18.96
C LEU A 132 3.54 -1.48 20.16
N ASN A 133 3.94 -0.59 21.06
CA ASN A 133 4.93 -0.86 22.11
C ASN A 133 6.17 -1.65 21.62
N CYS A 134 6.30 -2.94 21.99
CA CYS A 134 7.41 -3.82 21.61
C CYS A 134 7.15 -4.69 20.37
N ASN A 135 5.96 -4.62 19.76
CA ASN A 135 5.53 -5.53 18.68
C ASN A 135 5.38 -4.76 17.35
N VAL A 136 5.56 -5.45 16.21
CA VAL A 136 5.28 -4.89 14.87
C VAL A 136 4.10 -5.61 14.25
N HIS A 137 3.07 -4.85 13.91
CA HIS A 137 1.93 -5.32 13.14
C HIS A 137 2.06 -4.88 11.68
N LEU A 138 1.85 -5.84 10.78
CA LEU A 138 1.74 -5.62 9.35
C LEU A 138 0.28 -5.69 8.93
N TRP A 139 -0.15 -4.74 8.11
CA TRP A 139 -1.50 -4.70 7.54
C TRP A 139 -1.46 -4.60 6.02
N ASP A 140 -2.03 -5.57 5.33
CA ASP A 140 -2.16 -5.57 3.87
C ASP A 140 -3.44 -4.82 3.46
N SER A 141 -3.27 -3.66 2.85
CA SER A 141 -4.39 -2.81 2.39
C SER A 141 -5.21 -3.45 1.25
N SER A 142 -4.67 -4.46 0.57
CA SER A 142 -5.26 -5.10 -0.61
C SER A 142 -6.36 -6.10 -0.24
N ASN A 143 -6.18 -6.83 0.85
CA ASN A 143 -7.11 -7.86 1.36
C ASN A 143 -7.66 -7.54 2.76
N ASN A 144 -7.06 -6.57 3.48
CA ASN A 144 -7.33 -6.18 4.87
C ASN A 144 -6.94 -7.23 5.92
N SER A 145 -5.97 -8.10 5.66
CA SER A 145 -5.38 -8.99 6.68
C SER A 145 -4.34 -8.25 7.52
N ALA A 146 -4.34 -8.53 8.82
CA ALA A 146 -3.28 -8.15 9.74
C ALA A 146 -2.45 -9.38 10.15
N HIS A 147 -1.15 -9.18 10.36
CA HIS A 147 -0.21 -10.19 10.86
C HIS A 147 0.78 -9.51 11.83
N GLU A 148 1.16 -10.18 12.91
CA GLU A 148 2.16 -9.68 13.86
C GLU A 148 3.50 -10.37 13.57
N LEU A 149 4.60 -9.61 13.55
CA LEU A 149 5.93 -10.19 13.36
C LEU A 149 6.42 -10.84 14.65
N GLU A 150 6.88 -12.09 14.57
CA GLU A 150 7.46 -12.82 15.71
C GLU A 150 8.88 -12.32 16.04
N ILE A 151 8.98 -11.09 16.54
CA ILE A 151 10.22 -10.47 17.01
C ILE A 151 10.44 -10.84 18.48
N SER A 152 11.47 -11.63 18.76
CA SER A 152 11.88 -11.97 20.12
C SER A 152 12.91 -10.96 20.65
N ASP A 153 12.54 -10.18 21.68
CA ASP A 153 13.46 -9.41 22.52
C ASP A 153 13.30 -9.86 23.98
N GLU A 154 14.40 -10.17 24.66
CA GLU A 154 14.34 -10.67 26.05
C GLU A 154 13.91 -9.58 27.05
N GLU A 155 14.17 -8.32 26.71
CA GLU A 155 13.90 -7.15 27.55
C GLU A 155 12.53 -6.50 27.27
N ASN A 156 11.77 -6.98 26.27
CA ASN A 156 10.51 -6.41 25.78
C ASN A 156 10.54 -4.87 25.65
N GLN A 157 11.65 -4.32 25.14
CA GLN A 157 11.79 -2.86 25.06
C GLN A 157 10.95 -2.28 23.91
N PRO A 158 10.46 -1.04 24.04
CA PRO A 158 9.69 -0.40 22.99
C PRO A 158 10.48 -0.26 21.70
N ILE A 159 9.80 -0.45 20.57
CA ILE A 159 10.35 -0.21 19.24
C ILE A 159 10.41 1.31 19.02
N SER A 160 11.54 1.81 18.52
CA SER A 160 11.78 3.23 18.32
C SER A 160 11.59 3.70 16.87
N SER A 161 11.70 2.79 15.89
CA SER A 161 11.43 3.10 14.49
C SER A 161 11.17 1.86 13.61
N VAL A 162 10.42 2.04 12.53
CA VAL A 162 10.25 1.07 11.43
C VAL A 162 10.50 1.75 10.09
N SER A 163 11.08 1.04 9.12
CA SER A 163 11.19 1.55 7.74
C SER A 163 11.33 0.45 6.70
N TRP A 164 10.50 0.51 5.67
CA TRP A 164 10.49 -0.43 4.55
C TRP A 164 11.64 -0.17 3.58
N ASN A 165 12.33 -1.25 3.19
CA ASN A 165 13.20 -1.23 2.03
C ASN A 165 12.37 -0.93 0.76
N PRO A 166 12.87 -0.12 -0.19
CA PRO A 166 12.24 0.10 -1.50
C PRO A 166 11.80 -1.18 -2.24
N ASP A 167 12.47 -2.31 -2.00
CA ASP A 167 12.11 -3.63 -2.55
C ASP A 167 10.75 -4.18 -2.06
N GLY A 168 10.19 -3.64 -0.98
CA GLY A 168 8.92 -4.04 -0.40
C GLY A 168 8.92 -5.43 0.24
N ARG A 169 10.10 -6.03 0.45
CA ARG A 169 10.31 -7.35 1.06
C ARG A 169 10.96 -7.24 2.44
N HIS A 170 11.95 -6.36 2.59
CA HIS A 170 12.67 -6.20 3.85
C HIS A 170 12.11 -5.04 4.67
N LEU A 171 11.90 -5.28 5.96
CA LEU A 171 11.55 -4.25 6.95
C LEU A 171 12.71 -4.06 7.92
N ALA A 172 13.17 -2.81 8.09
CA ALA A 172 14.05 -2.45 9.19
C ALA A 172 13.21 -2.10 10.43
N VAL A 173 13.62 -2.58 11.60
CA VAL A 173 12.98 -2.28 12.90
C VAL A 173 14.07 -1.90 13.91
N GLY A 174 14.01 -0.69 14.43
CA GLY A 174 14.89 -0.19 15.50
C GLY A 174 14.36 -0.59 16.87
N MET A 175 15.06 -1.50 17.53
CA MET A 175 14.69 -2.06 18.83
C MET A 175 15.26 -1.22 19.98
N GLY A 176 14.61 -1.25 21.14
CA GLY A 176 15.04 -0.48 22.31
C GLY A 176 16.44 -0.83 22.82
N ASN A 177 16.92 -2.05 22.58
CA ASN A 177 18.26 -2.52 22.96
C ASN A 177 19.41 -2.04 22.03
N SER A 178 19.21 -0.92 21.31
CA SER A 178 20.21 -0.28 20.40
C SER A 178 20.57 -1.08 19.13
N GLN A 179 19.76 -2.08 18.79
CA GLN A 179 19.91 -2.87 17.58
C GLN A 179 18.88 -2.44 16.53
N VAL A 180 19.24 -2.59 15.26
CA VAL A 180 18.29 -2.56 14.14
C VAL A 180 18.25 -3.94 13.51
N ILE A 181 17.10 -4.58 13.54
CA ILE A 181 16.88 -5.85 12.84
C ILE A 181 16.37 -5.61 11.43
N ILE A 182 16.74 -6.51 10.51
CA ILE A 182 16.23 -6.56 9.14
C ILE A 182 15.42 -7.85 9.00
N TRP A 183 14.10 -7.73 8.86
CA TRP A 183 13.17 -8.83 8.71
C TRP A 183 12.81 -9.03 7.24
N ASP A 184 12.86 -10.27 6.74
CA ASP A 184 12.28 -10.64 5.44
C ASP A 184 10.83 -11.06 5.65
N VAL A 185 9.91 -10.19 5.26
CA VAL A 185 8.46 -10.39 5.47
C VAL A 185 7.89 -11.51 4.59
N ALA A 186 8.55 -11.84 3.47
CA ALA A 186 8.10 -12.91 2.58
C ALA A 186 8.58 -14.30 3.02
N ALA A 187 9.76 -14.38 3.65
CA ALA A 187 10.28 -15.60 4.26
C ALA A 187 9.82 -15.79 5.72
N ASP A 188 9.31 -14.73 6.34
CA ASP A 188 8.95 -14.60 7.75
C ASP A 188 10.11 -14.98 8.68
N CYS A 189 11.25 -14.28 8.50
CA CYS A 189 12.44 -14.50 9.30
C CYS A 189 13.36 -13.28 9.44
N LEU A 190 14.11 -13.28 10.55
CA LEU A 190 15.23 -12.38 10.77
C LEU A 190 16.38 -12.68 9.80
N THR A 191 16.77 -11.68 8.99
CA THR A 191 17.91 -11.82 8.05
C THR A 191 19.22 -11.32 8.62
N ARG A 192 19.21 -10.16 9.30
CA ARG A 192 20.39 -9.54 9.92
C ARG A 192 20.00 -8.74 11.16
N THR A 193 20.94 -8.67 12.10
CA THR A 193 20.94 -7.73 13.22
C THR A 193 22.11 -6.77 13.03
N LEU A 194 21.85 -5.47 13.13
CA LEU A 194 22.83 -4.39 13.02
C LEU A 194 23.01 -3.75 14.40
N LYS A 195 24.26 -3.60 14.86
CA LYS A 195 24.54 -2.92 16.13
C LYS A 195 24.87 -1.45 15.85
N VAL A 196 23.93 -0.55 16.14
CA VAL A 196 24.01 0.87 15.71
C VAL A 196 24.65 1.78 16.77
N GLY A 197 24.95 1.22 17.94
CA GLY A 197 25.70 1.87 19.02
C GLY A 197 25.71 0.99 20.27
N ASP A 198 26.18 1.56 21.38
CA ASP A 198 26.03 0.99 22.73
C ASP A 198 25.07 1.90 23.51
N GLY A 199 23.86 1.42 23.83
CA GLY A 199 22.88 2.16 24.64
C GLY A 199 22.23 3.38 23.95
N VAL A 200 22.12 3.38 22.61
CA VAL A 200 21.54 4.47 21.81
C VAL A 200 20.33 3.99 21.02
N LEU A 201 19.16 4.59 21.27
CA LEU A 201 17.94 4.36 20.49
C LEU A 201 18.07 4.91 19.07
N VAL A 202 17.46 4.22 18.10
CA VAL A 202 17.40 4.63 16.69
C VAL A 202 16.02 5.25 16.43
N GLY A 203 15.94 6.58 16.55
CA GLY A 203 14.68 7.32 16.41
C GLY A 203 14.20 7.43 14.97
N SER A 204 15.12 7.47 14.00
CA SER A 204 14.80 7.66 12.59
C SER A 204 15.58 6.72 11.67
N MET A 205 14.94 6.29 10.59
CA MET A 205 15.50 5.40 9.58
C MET A 205 15.01 5.79 8.19
N ASP A 206 15.86 5.66 7.19
CA ASP A 206 15.47 5.81 5.79
C ASP A 206 16.43 5.07 4.85
N TRP A 207 15.90 4.54 3.75
CA TRP A 207 16.66 3.70 2.82
C TRP A 207 17.08 4.46 1.56
N ASN A 208 18.35 4.29 1.18
CA ASN A 208 18.84 4.64 -0.15
C ASN A 208 18.54 3.47 -1.11
N SER A 209 18.28 3.76 -2.39
CA SER A 209 17.97 2.77 -3.44
C SER A 209 19.10 1.75 -3.73
N ASN A 210 20.26 1.89 -3.09
CA ASN A 210 21.44 1.02 -3.22
C ASN A 210 21.63 0.05 -2.03
N GLU A 211 20.56 -0.37 -1.37
CA GLU A 211 20.57 -1.27 -0.18
C GLU A 211 21.35 -0.72 1.02
N ILE A 212 21.45 0.61 1.12
CA ILE A 212 22.04 1.29 2.28
C ILE A 212 20.91 1.81 3.16
N LEU A 213 20.82 1.26 4.37
CA LEU A 213 19.93 1.75 5.42
C LEU A 213 20.65 2.83 6.22
N THR A 214 20.14 4.05 6.22
CA THR A 214 20.65 5.11 7.07
C THR A 214 19.84 5.18 8.37
N THR A 215 20.54 5.22 9.50
CA THR A 215 19.96 5.22 10.85
C THR A 215 20.38 6.48 11.61
N GLY A 216 19.42 7.22 12.16
CA GLY A 216 19.64 8.37 13.03
C GLY A 216 19.49 8.01 14.51
N GLY A 217 20.57 8.19 15.28
CA GLY A 217 20.62 7.87 16.70
C GLY A 217 20.20 9.02 17.62
N PHE A 218 19.82 8.67 18.84
CA PHE A 218 19.58 9.63 19.93
C PHE A 218 20.86 10.36 20.39
N ASP A 219 22.05 9.86 20.02
CA ASP A 219 23.34 10.49 20.29
C ASP A 219 23.78 11.52 19.22
N GLY A 220 22.89 11.86 18.28
CA GLY A 220 23.16 12.79 17.19
C GLY A 220 24.00 12.21 16.03
N LYS A 221 24.41 10.93 16.10
CA LYS A 221 25.11 10.27 14.98
C LYS A 221 24.10 9.82 13.93
N ILE A 222 24.54 9.87 12.68
CA ILE A 222 23.84 9.27 11.55
C ILE A 222 24.78 8.24 10.93
N ILE A 223 24.32 7.01 10.74
CA ILE A 223 25.15 5.89 10.28
C ILE A 223 24.55 5.31 9.01
N ASN A 224 25.38 5.14 7.97
CA ASN A 224 25.02 4.35 6.79
C ASN A 224 25.41 2.89 7.03
N ASN A 225 24.44 2.00 6.84
CA ASN A 225 24.59 0.56 6.98
C ASN A 225 24.40 -0.10 5.61
N ASP A 226 25.46 -0.64 5.01
CA ASP A 226 25.38 -1.43 3.78
C ASP A 226 25.08 -2.90 4.13
N LEU A 227 23.90 -3.40 3.75
CA LEU A 227 23.47 -4.74 4.13
C LEU A 227 24.22 -5.87 3.41
N ARG A 228 24.97 -5.55 2.35
CA ARG A 228 25.81 -6.52 1.62
C ARG A 228 27.19 -6.69 2.26
N ALA A 229 27.63 -5.70 3.03
CA ALA A 229 28.92 -5.72 3.70
C ALA A 229 28.86 -6.51 5.02
N ARG A 230 29.90 -7.30 5.33
CA ARG A 230 29.99 -8.02 6.62
C ARG A 230 30.01 -7.03 7.78
N SER A 231 30.90 -6.04 7.72
CA SER A 231 30.82 -4.83 8.54
C SER A 231 29.79 -3.90 7.92
N HIS A 232 28.59 -3.82 8.49
CA HIS A 232 27.48 -3.04 7.93
C HIS A 232 27.79 -1.53 7.91
N THR A 233 28.39 -1.00 8.99
CA THR A 233 28.75 0.43 9.08
C THR A 233 29.79 0.81 8.03
N VAL A 234 29.36 1.59 7.03
CA VAL A 234 30.23 2.09 5.94
C VAL A 234 30.53 3.58 6.05
N GLU A 235 29.64 4.37 6.66
CA GLU A 235 29.86 5.80 6.88
C GLU A 235 29.17 6.28 8.16
N THR A 236 29.73 7.32 8.79
CA THR A 236 29.14 7.98 9.95
C THR A 236 29.22 9.49 9.74
N TYR A 237 28.07 10.14 9.72
CA TYR A 237 27.95 11.59 9.71
C TYR A 237 27.82 12.10 11.14
N ARG A 238 28.44 13.25 11.41
CA ARG A 238 28.39 13.95 12.70
C ARG A 238 28.11 15.41 12.43
N GLY A 239 27.02 15.93 12.99
CA GLY A 239 26.59 17.32 12.79
C GLY A 239 25.57 17.72 13.84
N HIS A 240 24.57 16.86 14.07
CA HIS A 240 23.64 17.04 15.17
C HIS A 240 24.32 16.84 16.54
N ARG A 241 23.80 17.55 17.55
CA ARG A 241 24.24 17.48 18.96
C ARG A 241 23.20 16.87 19.89
N GLN A 242 22.02 16.55 19.37
CA GLN A 242 20.90 15.93 20.07
C GLN A 242 20.25 14.90 19.13
N GLU A 243 19.12 14.30 19.54
CA GLU A 243 18.50 13.19 18.81
C GLU A 243 18.18 13.52 17.35
N VAL A 244 18.49 12.59 16.44
CA VAL A 244 18.08 12.69 15.02
C VAL A 244 16.70 12.07 14.85
N CYS A 245 15.68 12.91 14.82
CA CYS A 245 14.27 12.51 14.71
C CYS A 245 13.74 12.54 13.26
N GLY A 246 14.29 13.40 12.40
CA GLY A 246 13.99 13.48 10.98
C GLY A 246 15.13 12.94 10.12
N LEU A 247 14.81 12.04 9.17
CA LEU A 247 15.80 11.48 8.24
C LEU A 247 15.11 11.09 6.92
N LYS A 248 15.54 11.67 5.79
CA LYS A 248 15.02 11.31 4.45
C LYS A 248 16.05 11.46 3.33
N TRP A 249 16.21 10.44 2.50
CA TRP A 249 16.94 10.47 1.25
C TRP A 249 16.15 11.20 0.15
N SER A 250 16.87 11.91 -0.72
CA SER A 250 16.32 12.38 -2.00
C SER A 250 15.99 11.19 -2.88
N ALA A 251 14.96 11.31 -3.74
CA ALA A 251 14.58 10.23 -4.66
C ALA A 251 15.72 9.79 -5.63
N SER A 252 16.72 10.65 -5.81
CA SER A 252 17.96 10.37 -6.57
C SER A 252 19.02 9.57 -5.79
N GLY A 253 18.83 9.33 -4.49
CA GLY A 253 19.81 8.67 -3.60
C GLY A 253 21.11 9.46 -3.39
N ARG A 254 21.18 10.70 -3.88
CA ARG A 254 22.40 11.55 -3.84
C ARG A 254 22.49 12.38 -2.57
N GLN A 255 21.38 13.01 -2.18
CA GLN A 255 21.32 13.88 -1.00
C GLN A 255 20.53 13.23 0.12
N LEU A 256 20.97 13.44 1.35
CA LEU A 256 20.29 13.06 2.57
C LEU A 256 19.92 14.34 3.32
N ALA A 257 18.68 14.46 3.77
CA ALA A 257 18.26 15.46 4.73
C ALA A 257 18.16 14.80 6.11
N SER A 258 18.71 15.45 7.12
CA SER A 258 18.54 15.07 8.53
C SER A 258 18.08 16.26 9.35
N GLY A 259 17.18 16.01 10.29
CA GLY A 259 16.59 16.98 11.19
C GLY A 259 16.68 16.48 12.62
N GLY A 260 16.98 17.38 13.55
CA GLY A 260 17.30 17.02 14.92
C GLY A 260 16.52 17.79 15.98
N ASN A 261 16.59 17.27 17.19
CA ASN A 261 16.11 17.95 18.40
C ASN A 261 16.90 19.24 18.70
N ASP A 262 18.13 19.34 18.15
CA ASP A 262 18.96 20.54 18.17
C ASP A 262 18.51 21.64 17.21
N LYS A 263 17.29 21.52 16.62
CA LYS A 263 16.60 22.55 15.83
C LYS A 263 17.24 22.84 14.46
N LEU A 264 18.17 21.98 14.04
CA LEU A 264 18.88 22.11 12.78
C LEU A 264 18.32 21.14 11.73
N VAL A 265 18.45 21.54 10.47
CA VAL A 265 18.43 20.62 9.33
C VAL A 265 19.79 20.64 8.65
N PHE A 266 20.37 19.47 8.43
CA PHE A 266 21.57 19.31 7.62
C PHE A 266 21.23 18.64 6.29
N VAL A 267 21.85 19.11 5.22
CA VAL A 267 21.82 18.44 3.91
C VAL A 267 23.22 17.89 3.63
N TRP A 268 23.30 16.59 3.41
CA TRP A 268 24.50 15.84 3.09
C TRP A 268 24.45 15.44 1.61
N ASP A 269 25.56 15.53 0.87
CA ASP A 269 25.64 15.08 -0.53
C ASP A 269 26.78 14.07 -0.67
N ARG A 270 26.44 12.85 -1.09
CA ARG A 270 27.43 11.77 -1.27
C ARG A 270 28.44 12.04 -2.38
N ALA A 271 28.12 12.94 -3.31
CA ALA A 271 29.00 13.36 -4.40
C ALA A 271 29.85 14.59 -4.06
N ALA A 272 29.69 15.18 -2.87
CA ALA A 272 30.54 16.29 -2.44
C ALA A 272 31.99 15.83 -2.17
N ALA A 273 32.95 16.73 -2.34
CA ALA A 273 34.37 16.45 -2.08
C ALA A 273 34.69 16.06 -0.62
N SER A 274 33.77 16.33 0.31
CA SER A 274 33.85 15.88 1.71
C SER A 274 32.50 15.30 2.14
N PRO A 275 32.17 14.05 1.77
CA PRO A 275 30.82 13.49 1.98
C PRO A 275 30.41 13.39 3.45
N ARG A 276 31.40 13.32 4.36
CA ARG A 276 31.20 13.30 5.83
C ARG A 276 30.86 14.66 6.44
N LYS A 277 30.88 15.74 5.66
CA LYS A 277 30.50 17.09 6.08
C LYS A 277 29.21 17.47 5.37
N TRP A 278 28.30 18.11 6.08
CA TRP A 278 27.11 18.70 5.48
C TRP A 278 27.48 19.75 4.42
N VAL A 279 26.73 19.76 3.32
CA VAL A 279 26.81 20.82 2.29
C VAL A 279 26.10 22.07 2.80
N HIS A 280 24.92 21.89 3.40
CA HIS A 280 24.12 22.97 3.99
C HIS A 280 23.81 22.68 5.45
N LYS A 281 23.90 23.71 6.28
CA LYS A 281 23.33 23.77 7.63
C LYS A 281 22.23 24.81 7.59
N LEU A 282 21.01 24.40 7.91
CA LEU A 282 19.80 25.20 7.81
C LEU A 282 19.23 25.35 9.22
N ASP A 283 19.16 26.57 9.72
CA ASP A 283 18.95 26.87 11.15
C ASP A 283 17.75 27.80 11.43
N HIS A 284 16.83 27.94 10.47
CA HIS A 284 15.71 28.88 10.60
C HIS A 284 14.54 28.36 11.47
N HIS A 285 14.57 27.08 11.88
CA HIS A 285 13.63 26.50 12.85
C HIS A 285 13.98 26.92 14.29
N ASN A 286 14.15 28.22 14.53
CA ASN A 286 14.81 28.81 15.71
C ASN A 286 14.32 28.26 17.07
N THR A 287 13.03 27.96 17.20
CA THR A 287 12.44 27.51 18.47
C THR A 287 12.29 25.99 18.54
N ALA A 288 12.09 25.29 17.43
CA ALA A 288 11.54 23.94 17.42
C ALA A 288 12.45 22.86 16.81
N ALA A 289 12.30 21.65 17.30
CA ALA A 289 12.95 20.47 16.75
C ALA A 289 12.36 20.06 15.39
N VAL A 290 13.15 19.43 14.52
CA VAL A 290 12.77 19.19 13.12
C VAL A 290 12.71 17.69 12.80
N ARG A 291 11.50 17.10 12.84
CA ARG A 291 11.26 15.72 12.41
C ARG A 291 10.72 15.65 10.99
N ALA A 292 9.78 16.51 10.64
CA ALA A 292 9.10 16.46 9.37
C ALA A 292 10.03 16.91 8.24
N LEU A 293 10.38 16.00 7.34
CA LEU A 293 11.23 16.23 6.16
C LEU A 293 10.58 15.61 4.94
N ALA A 294 10.51 16.34 3.83
CA ALA A 294 9.92 15.85 2.59
C ALA A 294 10.61 16.44 1.34
N TRP A 295 11.30 15.58 0.59
CA TRP A 295 11.85 15.92 -0.73
C TRP A 295 10.73 16.00 -1.77
N CYS A 296 10.73 17.05 -2.58
CA CYS A 296 9.76 17.21 -3.65
C CYS A 296 10.02 16.21 -4.78
N PRO A 297 9.05 15.35 -5.16
CA PRO A 297 9.22 14.40 -6.25
C PRO A 297 9.29 15.09 -7.63
N PHE A 298 8.86 16.35 -7.72
CA PHE A 298 8.81 17.13 -8.96
C PHE A 298 10.01 18.05 -9.17
N GLN A 299 10.77 18.35 -8.10
CA GLN A 299 11.89 19.27 -8.10
C GLN A 299 13.00 18.70 -7.23
N ALA A 300 14.03 18.13 -7.85
CA ALA A 300 15.02 17.29 -7.18
C ALA A 300 15.79 17.96 -6.02
N ASN A 301 15.92 19.29 -6.04
CA ASN A 301 16.63 20.07 -5.02
C ASN A 301 15.69 20.78 -4.04
N LEU A 302 14.37 20.61 -4.16
CA LEU A 302 13.41 21.24 -3.25
C LEU A 302 13.16 20.32 -2.05
N LEU A 303 13.59 20.78 -0.87
CA LEU A 303 13.31 20.16 0.42
C LEU A 303 12.27 20.99 1.17
N ALA A 304 11.24 20.34 1.71
CA ALA A 304 10.36 20.91 2.74
C ALA A 304 10.77 20.38 4.12
N SER A 305 10.80 21.22 5.14
CA SER A 305 11.02 20.81 6.53
C SER A 305 10.06 21.51 7.50
N GLY A 306 9.53 20.77 8.47
CA GLY A 306 8.53 21.23 9.44
C GLY A 306 9.06 21.15 10.88
N GLY A 307 8.88 22.23 11.63
CA GLY A 307 9.22 22.30 13.06
C GLY A 307 8.07 21.81 13.95
N GLY A 308 8.40 21.20 15.08
CA GLY A 308 7.45 20.93 16.17
C GLY A 308 6.97 22.21 16.87
N ASP A 309 6.23 22.08 17.98
CA ASP A 309 5.85 23.24 18.79
C ASP A 309 6.94 23.60 19.79
N ALA A 310 7.36 24.87 19.70
CA ALA A 310 8.08 25.56 20.74
C ALA A 310 7.76 27.06 20.59
N ASP A 311 7.10 27.60 21.61
CA ASP A 311 6.78 29.02 21.74
C ASP A 311 6.03 29.64 20.54
N GLY A 312 5.15 28.88 19.88
CA GLY A 312 4.28 29.38 18.81
C GLY A 312 4.99 29.72 17.49
N GLY A 313 6.22 29.24 17.31
CA GLY A 313 7.03 29.45 16.09
C GLY A 313 6.89 28.39 15.01
N SER A 314 5.92 27.47 15.13
CA SER A 314 5.74 26.31 14.25
C SER A 314 5.59 26.73 12.77
N CYS A 315 6.35 26.09 11.90
CA CYS A 315 6.36 26.46 10.49
C CYS A 315 6.85 25.34 9.55
N ILE A 316 6.49 25.47 8.28
CA ILE A 316 6.99 24.70 7.15
C ILE A 316 7.93 25.61 6.35
N ASN A 317 9.20 25.24 6.30
CA ASN A 317 10.25 25.92 5.54
C ASN A 317 10.55 25.15 4.24
N PHE A 318 10.79 25.87 3.14
CA PHE A 318 11.15 25.32 1.84
C PHE A 318 12.53 25.78 1.41
N TRP A 319 13.37 24.85 0.95
CA TRP A 319 14.79 25.08 0.70
C TRP A 319 15.18 24.60 -0.70
N ASP A 320 15.99 25.40 -1.41
CA ASP A 320 16.73 24.92 -2.57
C ASP A 320 18.09 24.39 -2.13
N THR A 321 18.27 23.07 -2.16
CA THR A 321 19.51 22.39 -1.76
C THR A 321 20.63 22.46 -2.80
N HIS A 322 20.41 23.10 -3.95
CA HIS A 322 21.48 23.47 -4.87
C HIS A 322 22.23 24.71 -4.38
N THR A 323 21.49 25.77 -4.02
CA THR A 323 22.07 27.03 -3.57
C THR A 323 22.22 27.15 -2.05
N GLY A 324 21.46 26.36 -1.28
CA GLY A 324 21.30 26.53 0.16
C GLY A 324 20.29 27.61 0.54
N SER A 325 19.57 28.18 -0.44
CA SER A 325 18.65 29.29 -0.21
C SER A 325 17.35 28.84 0.45
N HIS A 326 16.89 29.62 1.42
CA HIS A 326 15.51 29.58 1.90
C HIS A 326 14.58 30.22 0.87
N SER A 327 13.59 29.47 0.40
CA SER A 327 12.74 29.83 -0.75
C SER A 327 11.33 30.28 -0.37
N ASN A 328 10.77 29.72 0.71
CA ASN A 328 9.41 30.01 1.17
C ASN A 328 9.23 29.55 2.63
N LEU A 329 8.29 30.17 3.33
CA LEU A 329 7.95 29.92 4.73
C LEU A 329 6.43 30.02 4.89
N VAL A 330 5.85 28.99 5.52
CA VAL A 330 4.43 28.95 5.90
C VAL A 330 4.36 28.73 7.39
N TYR A 331 3.83 29.71 8.12
CA TYR A 331 3.52 29.57 9.54
C TYR A 331 2.34 28.61 9.74
N THR A 332 2.41 27.79 10.77
CA THR A 332 1.37 26.82 11.13
C THR A 332 1.00 27.01 12.59
N ASP A 333 -0.30 27.05 12.92
CA ASP A 333 -0.78 27.32 14.28
C ASP A 333 -0.62 26.13 15.25
N SER A 334 0.21 25.14 14.87
CA SER A 334 0.42 23.85 15.54
C SER A 334 1.72 23.20 15.06
N GLU A 335 2.28 22.29 15.87
CA GLU A 335 3.44 21.44 15.55
C GLU A 335 3.30 20.71 14.21
N VAL A 336 4.37 20.63 13.42
CA VAL A 336 4.39 19.88 12.16
C VAL A 336 5.06 18.53 12.38
N CYS A 337 4.25 17.49 12.62
CA CYS A 337 4.74 16.17 13.00
C CYS A 337 5.33 15.41 11.81
N SER A 338 4.74 15.55 10.62
CA SER A 338 5.18 14.90 9.37
C SER A 338 4.78 15.72 8.14
N LEU A 339 5.53 15.55 7.06
CA LEU A 339 5.31 16.17 5.75
C LEU A 339 5.42 15.10 4.67
N MET A 340 4.49 15.12 3.70
CA MET A 340 4.51 14.22 2.56
C MET A 340 4.01 14.93 1.30
N TRP A 341 4.81 14.90 0.24
CA TRP A 341 4.34 15.31 -1.08
C TRP A 341 3.37 14.28 -1.65
N ASN A 342 2.31 14.74 -2.30
CA ASN A 342 1.53 13.88 -3.19
C ASN A 342 2.45 13.47 -4.37
N LYS A 343 2.46 12.19 -4.75
CA LYS A 343 3.25 11.68 -5.88
C LYS A 343 2.63 12.04 -7.24
N ASN A 344 1.32 12.28 -7.26
CA ASN A 344 0.52 12.39 -8.49
C ASN A 344 0.21 13.85 -8.86
N GLU A 345 0.26 14.77 -7.90
CA GLU A 345 -0.22 16.15 -8.01
C GLU A 345 0.72 17.08 -7.22
N HIS A 346 0.81 18.35 -7.62
CA HIS A 346 1.65 19.35 -6.92
C HIS A 346 1.00 19.81 -5.60
N GLU A 347 0.97 18.91 -4.63
CA GLU A 347 0.38 19.10 -3.31
C GLU A 347 1.33 18.60 -2.21
N LEU A 348 1.31 19.30 -1.08
CA LEU A 348 2.00 18.91 0.13
C LEU A 348 0.95 18.60 1.19
N LEU A 349 1.05 17.46 1.86
CA LEU A 349 0.28 17.16 3.07
C LEU A 349 1.17 17.40 4.29
N SER A 350 0.67 18.15 5.27
CA SER A 350 1.25 18.27 6.60
C SER A 350 0.31 17.65 7.63
N SER A 351 0.88 16.93 8.59
CA SER A 351 0.14 16.48 9.77
C SER A 351 0.49 17.30 10.99
N HIS A 352 -0.53 17.70 11.74
CA HIS A 352 -0.41 18.57 12.89
C HIS A 352 -0.83 17.90 14.19
N GLY A 353 -0.20 18.33 15.28
CA GLY A 353 -0.57 17.92 16.63
C GLY A 353 -1.50 18.91 17.31
N SER A 354 -1.24 19.14 18.60
CA SER A 354 -2.06 20.03 19.42
C SER A 354 -2.04 21.48 18.88
N PRO A 355 -3.13 22.25 18.93
CA PRO A 355 -4.45 21.90 19.50
C PRO A 355 -5.48 21.36 18.49
N GLN A 356 -5.23 21.39 17.17
CA GLN A 356 -6.26 20.99 16.18
C GLN A 356 -6.18 19.53 15.70
N ASN A 357 -5.05 18.84 15.88
CA ASN A 357 -4.89 17.40 15.57
C ASN A 357 -5.27 17.03 14.12
N GLN A 358 -4.93 17.91 13.18
CA GLN A 358 -5.47 17.95 11.82
C GLN A 358 -4.43 17.60 10.74
N LEU A 359 -4.91 17.12 9.59
CA LEU A 359 -4.10 17.02 8.38
C LEU A 359 -4.46 18.17 7.43
N ILE A 360 -3.49 18.95 6.96
CA ILE A 360 -3.72 20.04 6.01
C ILE A 360 -3.09 19.69 4.67
N LEU A 361 -3.90 19.72 3.61
CA LEU A 361 -3.47 19.53 2.23
C LEU A 361 -3.29 20.91 1.57
N TRP A 362 -2.06 21.23 1.19
CA TRP A 362 -1.66 22.49 0.57
C TRP A 362 -1.46 22.33 -0.93
N THR A 363 -1.91 23.30 -1.74
CA THR A 363 -1.52 23.39 -3.16
C THR A 363 -0.13 24.02 -3.28
N TYR A 364 0.81 23.41 -3.99
CA TYR A 364 2.14 23.96 -4.23
C TYR A 364 2.26 24.51 -5.66
N PRO A 365 2.93 25.64 -5.93
CA PRO A 365 3.74 26.47 -5.02
C PRO A 365 2.98 27.54 -4.23
N SER A 366 1.68 27.71 -4.44
CA SER A 366 0.89 28.82 -3.86
C SER A 366 0.66 28.72 -2.34
N MET A 367 0.87 27.55 -1.75
CA MET A 367 0.63 27.23 -0.33
C MET A 367 -0.75 27.63 0.19
N LEU A 368 -1.77 27.55 -0.67
CA LEU A 368 -3.17 27.70 -0.27
C LEU A 368 -3.69 26.38 0.30
N LYS A 369 -4.39 26.44 1.45
CA LYS A 369 -5.11 25.29 2.02
C LYS A 369 -6.18 24.81 1.03
N ARG A 370 -6.12 23.54 0.63
CA ARG A 370 -7.10 22.86 -0.23
C ARG A 370 -8.14 22.09 0.59
N ALA A 371 -7.69 21.43 1.64
CA ALA A 371 -8.52 20.66 2.57
C ALA A 371 -7.87 20.65 3.96
N GLU A 372 -8.70 20.57 4.98
CA GLU A 372 -8.34 20.50 6.39
C GLU A 372 -9.12 19.32 6.98
N LEU A 373 -8.41 18.25 7.34
CA LEU A 373 -8.99 16.96 7.68
C LEU A 373 -8.82 16.73 9.18
N ASN A 374 -9.90 16.93 9.93
CA ASN A 374 -9.92 16.76 11.39
C ASN A 374 -10.12 15.27 11.70
N ALA A 375 -9.00 14.60 11.95
CA ALA A 375 -8.93 13.14 11.94
C ALA A 375 -8.94 12.50 13.34
N HIS A 376 -8.39 13.20 14.34
CA HIS A 376 -8.01 12.61 15.61
C HIS A 376 -8.37 13.49 16.81
N GLN A 377 -8.54 12.86 17.97
CA GLN A 377 -8.80 13.52 19.26
C GLN A 377 -7.52 13.91 19.99
N SER A 378 -6.42 13.19 19.72
CA SER A 378 -5.06 13.51 20.19
C SER A 378 -4.14 13.85 19.01
N ARG A 379 -2.92 14.32 19.31
CA ARG A 379 -1.95 14.78 18.29
C ARG A 379 -1.62 13.69 17.27
N VAL A 380 -1.54 14.08 15.99
CA VAL A 380 -1.08 13.17 14.94
C VAL A 380 0.42 12.93 15.12
N LEU A 381 0.83 11.68 15.24
CA LEU A 381 2.23 11.31 15.43
C LEU A 381 2.90 11.00 14.10
N TYR A 382 2.27 10.11 13.34
CA TYR A 382 2.90 9.47 12.18
C TYR A 382 1.95 9.46 11.00
N THR A 383 2.48 9.71 9.80
CA THR A 383 1.72 9.56 8.56
C THR A 383 2.56 8.83 7.52
N ALA A 384 1.89 7.98 6.74
CA ALA A 384 2.52 7.21 5.66
C ALA A 384 1.60 7.20 4.44
N GLN A 385 2.17 7.29 3.24
CA GLN A 385 1.41 7.36 1.99
C GLN A 385 1.49 6.05 1.24
N SER A 386 0.33 5.53 0.84
CA SER A 386 0.20 4.34 -0.01
C SER A 386 1.07 4.42 -1.28
N PRO A 387 1.50 3.27 -1.84
CA PRO A 387 2.39 3.23 -3.01
C PRO A 387 1.85 4.03 -4.22
N ASN A 388 0.54 4.06 -4.41
CA ASN A 388 -0.15 4.75 -5.50
C ASN A 388 -0.39 6.26 -5.28
N GLY A 389 -0.01 6.82 -4.13
CA GLY A 389 -0.17 8.25 -3.80
C GLY A 389 -1.61 8.71 -3.52
N CYS A 390 -2.60 7.82 -3.54
CA CYS A 390 -4.01 8.19 -3.39
C CYS A 390 -4.49 8.16 -1.93
N THR A 391 -4.01 7.20 -1.14
CA THR A 391 -4.40 7.03 0.27
C THR A 391 -3.24 7.39 1.21
N VAL A 392 -3.58 8.03 2.32
CA VAL A 392 -2.65 8.32 3.43
C VAL A 392 -3.18 7.65 4.70
N ALA A 393 -2.31 6.93 5.39
CA ALA A 393 -2.52 6.43 6.75
C ALA A 393 -2.02 7.49 7.74
N CYS A 394 -2.74 7.66 8.84
CA CYS A 394 -2.49 8.65 9.88
C CYS A 394 -2.70 7.99 11.24
N ALA A 395 -1.65 7.97 12.06
CA ALA A 395 -1.65 7.43 13.41
C ALA A 395 -1.48 8.55 14.45
N SER A 396 -2.21 8.47 15.54
CA SER A 396 -2.26 9.48 16.60
C SER A 396 -2.15 8.83 17.98
N GLY A 397 -1.82 9.63 19.00
CA GLY A 397 -1.89 9.25 20.41
C GLY A 397 -3.31 9.06 20.96
N ASP A 398 -4.34 9.00 20.11
CA ASP A 398 -5.69 8.55 20.46
C ASP A 398 -5.92 7.05 20.16
N GLU A 399 -4.83 6.31 19.95
CA GLU A 399 -4.81 4.87 19.63
C GLU A 399 -5.61 4.51 18.37
N MET A 400 -5.75 5.46 17.42
CA MET A 400 -6.43 5.24 16.15
C MET A 400 -5.47 5.39 14.96
N LEU A 401 -5.69 4.55 13.96
CA LEU A 401 -5.06 4.60 12.65
C LEU A 401 -6.13 4.88 11.58
N THR A 402 -6.20 6.12 11.10
CA THR A 402 -7.18 6.58 10.11
C THR A 402 -6.61 6.61 8.69
N PHE A 403 -7.45 6.31 7.69
CA PHE A 403 -7.07 6.26 6.28
C PHE A 403 -7.85 7.27 5.44
N TRP A 404 -7.12 8.15 4.75
CA TRP A 404 -7.67 9.30 4.03
C TRP A 404 -7.43 9.19 2.54
N ASN A 405 -8.47 9.39 1.73
CA ASN A 405 -8.33 9.48 0.28
C ASN A 405 -8.06 10.94 -0.13
N VAL A 406 -6.80 11.23 -0.41
CA VAL A 406 -6.31 12.58 -0.76
C VAL A 406 -6.27 12.83 -2.26
N SER A 407 -6.20 11.78 -3.09
CA SER A 407 -6.15 11.90 -4.56
C SER A 407 -6.99 10.83 -5.26
N GLU A 408 -7.77 11.22 -6.26
CA GLU A 408 -8.57 10.28 -7.04
C GLU A 408 -7.68 9.32 -7.85
N THR A 409 -7.96 8.02 -7.79
CA THR A 409 -7.38 7.06 -8.74
C THR A 409 -7.94 7.35 -10.13
N PHE A 410 -7.14 7.95 -11.01
CA PHE A 410 -7.41 7.85 -12.44
C PHE A 410 -7.36 6.38 -12.84
N LYS A 411 -8.53 5.76 -13.01
CA LYS A 411 -8.62 4.49 -13.74
C LYS A 411 -8.12 4.76 -15.14
N VAL A 412 -6.86 4.40 -15.42
CA VAL A 412 -6.31 4.46 -16.77
C VAL A 412 -7.24 3.67 -17.67
N ALA A 413 -7.95 4.37 -18.55
CA ALA A 413 -8.73 3.73 -19.58
C ALA A 413 -7.75 2.89 -20.40
N LYS A 414 -7.96 1.57 -20.45
CA LYS A 414 -7.12 0.69 -21.26
C LYS A 414 -7.03 1.30 -22.66
N PRO A 415 -5.83 1.52 -23.22
CA PRO A 415 -5.74 1.89 -24.63
C PRO A 415 -6.47 0.80 -25.41
N ALA A 416 -7.40 1.22 -26.27
CA ALA A 416 -8.20 0.30 -27.06
C ALA A 416 -7.24 -0.54 -27.91
N SER A 417 -7.12 -1.83 -27.60
CA SER A 417 -6.35 -2.75 -28.42
C SER A 417 -6.99 -2.78 -29.79
N GLN A 418 -6.28 -2.29 -30.81
CA GLN A 418 -6.70 -2.45 -32.20
C GLN A 418 -6.62 -3.94 -32.52
N ALA A 419 -7.74 -4.63 -32.34
CA ALA A 419 -7.88 -6.01 -32.75
C ALA A 419 -7.82 -6.05 -34.29
N HIS A 420 -6.68 -6.45 -34.84
CA HIS A 420 -6.58 -6.83 -36.23
C HIS A 420 -7.50 -8.04 -36.47
N ALA A 421 -8.69 -7.77 -36.97
CA ALA A 421 -9.60 -8.80 -37.43
C ALA A 421 -8.96 -9.56 -38.60
N LYS A 422 -8.49 -10.80 -38.36
CA LYS A 422 -8.24 -11.75 -39.43
C LYS A 422 -9.61 -12.27 -39.91
N PRO A 423 -10.03 -12.02 -41.16
CA PRO A 423 -11.29 -12.54 -41.64
C PRO A 423 -11.23 -14.05 -41.79
N PHE A 424 -12.19 -14.77 -41.20
CA PHE A 424 -12.47 -16.14 -41.56
C PHE A 424 -12.92 -16.17 -43.02
N SER A 425 -12.10 -16.74 -43.90
CA SER A 425 -12.47 -17.01 -45.28
C SER A 425 -11.92 -18.38 -45.69
N GLN A 426 -12.81 -19.38 -45.70
CA GLN A 426 -12.90 -20.46 -46.69
C GLN A 426 -13.82 -21.57 -46.18
N TRP A 427 -15.07 -21.56 -46.64
CA TRP A 427 -15.89 -22.77 -46.70
C TRP A 427 -16.75 -22.76 -47.97
N SER A 428 -16.12 -23.11 -49.08
CA SER A 428 -16.79 -23.57 -50.30
C SER A 428 -15.72 -24.10 -51.25
N TYR A 429 -15.76 -25.41 -51.54
CA TYR A 429 -15.91 -25.97 -52.89
C TYR A 429 -15.77 -27.50 -52.84
N LEU A 430 -16.86 -28.17 -53.18
CA LEU A 430 -16.91 -29.60 -53.48
C LEU A 430 -16.95 -29.73 -55.01
N ASN A 431 -15.90 -30.28 -55.63
CA ASN A 431 -15.97 -31.27 -56.74
C ASN A 431 -14.64 -31.45 -57.51
N GLN A 432 -14.01 -32.61 -57.30
CA GLN A 432 -13.31 -33.47 -58.31
C GLN A 432 -12.07 -32.93 -59.09
N PRO A 433 -11.25 -33.81 -59.74
CA PRO A 433 -10.94 -35.23 -59.50
C PRO A 433 -9.41 -35.52 -59.36
N ARG A 434 -9.03 -36.82 -59.28
CA ARG A 434 -7.66 -37.33 -59.04
C ARG A 434 -6.65 -37.13 -60.19
N THR A 435 -5.43 -36.70 -59.83
CA THR A 435 -4.09 -37.17 -60.29
C THR A 435 -3.10 -36.80 -59.16
N GLY A 436 -1.96 -37.45 -58.85
CA GLY A 436 -1.19 -38.56 -59.42
C GLY A 436 0.31 -38.26 -59.22
N LEU A 437 1.13 -39.20 -58.68
CA LEU A 437 2.57 -39.12 -58.25
C LEU A 437 2.76 -38.74 -56.76
N ARG A 438 3.33 -39.60 -55.88
CA ARG A 438 4.77 -39.96 -55.64
C ARG A 438 5.62 -38.72 -55.31
N ALA A 439 6.35 -38.62 -54.20
CA ALA A 439 6.52 -39.44 -52.98
C ALA A 439 6.99 -38.50 -51.81
N SER A 440 7.50 -38.86 -50.62
CA SER A 440 7.92 -40.12 -49.95
C SER A 440 8.01 -39.92 -48.42
N CYS A 441 7.94 -41.00 -47.62
CA CYS A 441 8.37 -41.04 -46.20
C CYS A 441 9.82 -41.56 -46.08
N PRO A 442 10.50 -41.54 -44.90
CA PRO A 442 10.15 -42.29 -43.67
C PRO A 442 9.68 -41.38 -42.50
N GLU A 443 8.74 -41.76 -41.61
CA GLU A 443 8.80 -42.72 -40.47
C GLU A 443 9.60 -42.17 -39.27
N MET A 444 8.94 -41.86 -38.13
CA MET A 444 8.69 -42.70 -36.91
C MET A 444 9.99 -42.89 -36.08
N ASP A 445 9.99 -42.82 -34.74
CA ASP A 445 9.00 -43.21 -33.71
C ASP A 445 8.42 -42.00 -32.91
N GLN A 446 7.28 -42.01 -32.20
CA GLN A 446 6.73 -42.92 -31.17
C GLN A 446 7.68 -43.09 -29.96
N ASP A 447 7.28 -42.95 -28.68
CA ASP A 447 5.95 -43.16 -28.10
C ASP A 447 5.66 -42.34 -26.81
N HIS A 448 4.35 -42.26 -26.50
CA HIS A 448 3.68 -42.00 -25.21
C HIS A 448 4.55 -41.95 -23.92
N GLY A 449 4.32 -41.06 -22.94
CA GLY A 449 3.10 -40.36 -22.56
C GLY A 449 2.58 -40.87 -21.20
N ARG A 450 2.64 -40.06 -20.12
CA ARG A 450 1.90 -40.30 -18.86
C ARG A 450 1.72 -39.03 -18.03
N ALA A 451 0.49 -38.57 -17.97
CA ALA A 451 0.01 -37.70 -16.90
C ALA A 451 -0.58 -38.57 -15.76
N GLY A 452 -0.47 -38.09 -14.51
CA GLY A 452 -1.19 -38.63 -13.35
C GLY A 452 -0.44 -39.70 -12.55
N LEU A 453 0.16 -39.29 -11.42
CA LEU A 453 0.33 -40.08 -10.18
C LEU A 453 1.06 -39.24 -9.09
N VAL A 454 0.38 -38.23 -8.51
CA VAL A 454 0.83 -37.55 -7.29
C VAL A 454 -0.35 -37.40 -6.31
N GLN A 455 -1.00 -38.52 -5.99
CA GLN A 455 -2.05 -38.54 -4.96
C GLN A 455 -2.27 -39.91 -4.30
N MET A 456 -1.21 -40.69 -4.05
CA MET A 456 -1.31 -41.89 -3.19
C MET A 456 0.05 -42.30 -2.59
N GLN A 457 0.57 -41.51 -1.63
CA GLN A 457 1.75 -41.93 -0.85
C GLN A 457 1.80 -41.36 0.58
N LEU A 458 0.63 -41.18 1.22
CA LEU A 458 0.53 -40.70 2.60
C LEU A 458 -0.30 -41.61 3.55
N PHE A 459 -0.56 -42.87 3.15
CA PHE A 459 -1.41 -43.80 3.91
C PHE A 459 -0.73 -45.09 4.40
N VAL A 460 0.59 -45.25 4.19
CA VAL A 460 1.32 -46.48 4.60
C VAL A 460 2.03 -46.32 5.96
N SER A 461 2.27 -45.09 6.43
CA SER A 461 3.17 -44.85 7.58
C SER A 461 2.53 -44.85 8.97
N ILE A 462 1.23 -45.11 9.10
CA ILE A 462 0.54 -45.16 10.42
C ILE A 462 0.24 -46.62 10.85
N ALA A 463 0.15 -47.57 9.92
CA ALA A 463 -0.11 -48.98 10.22
C ALA A 463 1.14 -49.78 10.68
N ALA A 464 2.33 -49.18 10.64
CA ALA A 464 3.61 -49.84 10.93
C ALA A 464 4.16 -49.59 12.36
N LEU A 465 3.32 -49.14 13.30
CA LEU A 465 3.72 -48.72 14.65
C LEU A 465 3.06 -49.52 15.79
N GLN A 466 2.90 -50.84 15.60
CA GLN A 466 2.36 -51.74 16.64
C GLN A 466 3.39 -52.63 17.36
N ASP A 467 4.69 -52.56 17.04
CA ASP A 467 5.72 -53.25 17.85
C ASP A 467 7.08 -52.51 17.92
N LEU A 468 7.13 -51.45 18.75
CA LEU A 468 8.37 -50.72 19.07
C LEU A 468 9.15 -51.35 20.26
N SER A 469 8.77 -52.54 20.72
CA SER A 469 9.37 -53.16 21.92
C SER A 469 10.86 -53.50 21.73
N ARG A 470 11.28 -53.85 20.51
CA ARG A 470 12.61 -54.43 20.20
C ARG A 470 13.69 -53.46 19.68
N LEU A 471 13.40 -52.17 19.51
CA LEU A 471 14.37 -51.20 18.98
C LEU A 471 15.30 -50.62 20.06
N SER A 472 16.57 -50.43 19.70
CA SER A 472 17.59 -49.83 20.58
C SER A 472 17.30 -48.36 20.92
N VAL A 473 17.81 -47.91 22.06
CA VAL A 473 17.54 -46.57 22.62
C VAL A 473 17.99 -45.44 21.67
N GLN A 474 19.08 -45.64 20.93
CA GLN A 474 19.55 -44.67 19.93
C GLN A 474 18.62 -44.56 18.72
N ILE A 475 18.06 -45.67 18.22
CA ILE A 475 17.12 -45.62 17.07
C ILE A 475 15.80 -44.98 17.51
N LYS A 476 15.34 -45.23 18.75
CA LYS A 476 14.19 -44.56 19.35
C LYS A 476 14.42 -43.05 19.46
N HIS A 477 15.58 -42.61 19.95
CA HIS A 477 15.96 -41.19 19.97
C HIS A 477 16.02 -40.57 18.57
N TYR A 478 16.60 -41.27 17.59
CA TYR A 478 16.70 -40.77 16.21
C TYR A 478 15.32 -40.60 15.57
N LEU A 479 14.41 -41.59 15.73
CA LEU A 479 13.03 -41.45 15.26
C LEU A 479 12.29 -40.32 15.97
N LEU A 480 12.48 -40.16 17.29
CA LEU A 480 11.85 -39.08 18.05
C LEU A 480 12.34 -37.71 17.57
N LEU A 481 13.65 -37.54 17.34
CA LEU A 481 14.22 -36.31 16.78
C LEU A 481 13.68 -36.02 15.37
N ARG A 482 13.60 -37.04 14.52
CA ARG A 482 13.00 -36.97 13.17
C ARG A 482 11.55 -36.49 13.25
N ILE A 483 10.72 -37.10 14.09
CA ILE A 483 9.31 -36.75 14.26
C ILE A 483 9.17 -35.33 14.83
N MET A 484 10.01 -34.93 15.80
CA MET A 484 10.02 -33.58 16.36
C MET A 484 10.41 -32.52 15.32
N LEU A 485 11.38 -32.81 14.44
CA LEU A 485 11.76 -31.96 13.31
C LEU A 485 10.65 -31.86 12.25
N GLU A 486 10.00 -32.97 11.90
CA GLU A 486 8.91 -33.01 10.92
C GLU A 486 7.60 -32.36 11.45
N CYS A 487 7.41 -32.33 12.77
CA CYS A 487 6.21 -31.78 13.44
C CYS A 487 6.29 -30.28 13.80
N ARG A 488 7.39 -29.58 13.50
CA ARG A 488 7.70 -28.19 13.94
C ARG A 488 6.71 -27.07 13.54
N ARG A 489 5.55 -27.38 12.95
CA ARG A 489 4.49 -26.41 12.56
C ARG A 489 3.05 -26.90 12.77
N LYS A 490 2.77 -27.86 13.67
CA LYS A 490 1.40 -28.37 13.88
C LYS A 490 0.95 -28.37 15.34
N VAL A 491 -0.12 -27.62 15.63
CA VAL A 491 -0.97 -27.83 16.81
C VAL A 491 -1.67 -29.17 16.63
N ILE A 492 -1.49 -30.08 17.58
CA ILE A 492 -2.21 -31.37 17.59
C ILE A 492 -3.47 -31.17 18.42
N THR A 493 -4.62 -31.22 17.75
CA THR A 493 -5.94 -31.13 18.39
C THR A 493 -6.58 -32.52 18.40
N MET A 494 -6.53 -33.19 19.55
CA MET A 494 -7.25 -34.44 19.75
C MET A 494 -8.70 -34.11 20.15
N LYS A 495 -9.66 -34.70 19.43
CA LYS A 495 -11.09 -34.65 19.77
C LYS A 495 -11.55 -36.05 20.13
N ASP A 496 -12.16 -36.18 21.29
CA ASP A 496 -12.94 -37.36 21.65
C ASP A 496 -14.30 -36.90 22.17
N GLY A 497 -15.36 -37.28 21.47
CA GLY A 497 -16.72 -36.79 21.69
C GLY A 497 -16.82 -35.25 21.84
N ASN A 498 -17.29 -34.82 23.01
CA ASN A 498 -17.62 -33.42 23.32
C ASN A 498 -16.45 -32.57 23.84
N HIS A 499 -15.22 -33.11 23.91
CA HIS A 499 -14.06 -32.35 24.38
C HIS A 499 -12.92 -32.34 23.35
N SER A 500 -12.27 -31.18 23.24
CA SER A 500 -11.08 -30.98 22.40
C SER A 500 -9.91 -30.53 23.26
N LEU A 501 -8.82 -31.28 23.22
CA LEU A 501 -7.56 -30.89 23.85
C LEU A 501 -6.56 -30.48 22.76
N SER A 502 -6.06 -29.24 22.83
CA SER A 502 -5.02 -28.71 21.95
C SER A 502 -3.74 -28.49 22.75
N VAL A 503 -2.69 -29.24 22.42
CA VAL A 503 -1.37 -29.09 23.07
C VAL A 503 -0.43 -28.36 22.12
N ARG A 504 0.12 -27.23 22.57
CA ARG A 504 1.32 -26.61 21.99
C ARG A 504 2.54 -27.21 22.68
N VAL A 505 3.53 -27.65 21.92
CA VAL A 505 4.83 -28.09 22.46
C VAL A 505 5.66 -26.84 22.73
N ALA A 506 5.86 -26.50 24.00
CA ALA A 506 6.81 -25.49 24.43
C ALA A 506 8.14 -26.18 24.80
N GLU A 507 9.26 -25.64 24.34
CA GLU A 507 10.59 -26.15 24.72
C GLU A 507 10.91 -25.72 26.17
N ALA A 508 11.32 -26.68 26.99
CA ALA A 508 11.90 -26.43 28.31
C ALA A 508 13.20 -27.24 28.42
N TYR A 509 14.33 -26.58 28.21
CA TYR A 509 15.66 -27.15 28.45
C TYR A 509 16.29 -26.46 29.66
N ASN A 510 16.35 -27.20 30.77
CA ASN A 510 17.05 -26.80 31.98
C ASN A 510 18.21 -27.78 32.17
N PHE A 511 19.44 -27.36 31.87
CA PHE A 511 20.63 -28.22 31.98
C PHE A 511 21.08 -28.29 33.44
N GLY A 512 20.44 -29.18 34.21
CA GLY A 512 20.91 -29.60 35.52
C GLY A 512 22.09 -30.56 35.41
N SER A 513 23.13 -30.32 36.20
CA SER A 513 24.34 -31.14 36.32
C SER A 513 24.05 -32.60 36.71
N PHE A 514 24.75 -33.56 36.11
CA PHE A 514 25.06 -34.85 36.73
C PHE A 514 26.48 -35.29 36.42
N SER A 515 27.17 -35.81 37.44
CA SER A 515 28.54 -36.33 37.40
C SER A 515 28.57 -37.85 37.20
N ASP A 516 29.78 -38.35 36.92
CA ASP A 516 30.24 -39.74 37.09
C ASP A 516 29.52 -40.84 36.28
N TYR A 517 30.14 -41.28 35.17
CA TYR A 517 31.04 -42.45 35.17
C TYR A 517 31.86 -42.54 33.87
#